data_AF-A0AAV6FSJ3-F1
#
_entry.id   AF-A0AAV6FSJ3-F1
#
_cell.length_a   1.000
_cell.length_b   1.000
_cell.length_c   1.000
_cell.angle_alpha   90.00
_cell.angle_beta   90.00
_cell.angle_gamma   90.00
#
_symmetry.space_group_name_H-M   'P 1'
#
loop_
_entity.id
_entity.type
_entity.pdbx_description
1 polymer ?
#
loop_
_entity_poly.entity_id
_entity_poly.type
_entity_poly.pdbx_seq_one_letter_code
_entity_poly.pdbx_strand_id
1 'polypeptide(L)'
;MPITVIIAVTIIMISHCHTVSLVAGPAAQAEALKEENDSLRCQLDAYRNEVELLKQEQGKAAPQRSEEDNTRQQQLSFLQQALQGMQKQLLKIREELKQREADLEKSSEDKQQLESQVQGLKDRVQTLLSTHSLALETSERDDRGSEESTNQANEAAASAVVSCSQEKESVPEKGPPSPVRSEREALLVGIISTFLHVHPFGASIEYICSYLQRLDTKISTAEVEALLGRLPCTFRQELTGVGASLEKRWKFCGFEGIKTA
;
A
#
# COMPACT_ATOMS: atom_id res chain seq x y z
N MET A 1 21.55 90.62 -23.33
CA MET A 1 22.64 89.65 -23.07
C MET A 1 22.16 88.21 -22.78
N PRO A 2 21.05 87.91 -22.08
CA PRO A 2 20.71 86.51 -21.74
C PRO A 2 20.02 85.71 -22.87
N ILE A 3 19.25 86.37 -23.74
CA ILE A 3 18.47 85.69 -24.79
C ILE A 3 19.37 85.04 -25.86
N THR A 4 20.46 85.71 -26.23
CA THR A 4 21.42 85.20 -27.24
C THR A 4 22.15 83.94 -26.76
N VAL A 5 22.43 83.83 -25.46
CA VAL A 5 23.07 82.64 -24.88
C VAL A 5 22.12 81.46 -24.85
N ILE A 6 20.84 81.69 -24.52
CA ILE A 6 19.81 80.63 -24.53
C ILE A 6 19.63 80.09 -25.95
N ILE A 7 19.49 80.98 -26.95
CA ILE A 7 19.35 80.57 -28.35
C ILE A 7 20.58 79.77 -28.82
N ALA A 8 21.80 80.19 -28.45
CA ALA A 8 23.01 79.47 -28.81
C ALA A 8 23.08 78.05 -28.20
N VAL A 9 22.71 77.91 -26.92
CA VAL A 9 22.68 76.60 -26.24
C VAL A 9 21.61 75.69 -26.84
N THR A 10 20.44 76.22 -27.20
CA THR A 10 19.37 75.45 -27.84
C THR A 10 19.79 74.99 -29.24
N ILE A 11 20.44 75.84 -30.04
CA ILE A 11 20.96 75.46 -31.36
C ILE A 11 22.03 74.38 -31.24
N ILE A 12 22.95 74.49 -30.27
CA ILE A 12 24.00 73.49 -30.04
C ILE A 12 23.39 72.15 -29.62
N MET A 13 22.39 72.13 -28.72
CA MET A 13 21.71 70.90 -28.33
C MET A 13 20.93 70.26 -29.48
N ILE A 14 20.20 71.04 -30.27
CA ILE A 14 19.47 70.52 -31.43
C ILE A 14 20.45 69.99 -32.49
N SER A 15 21.56 70.69 -32.71
CA SER A 15 22.59 70.23 -33.65
C SER A 15 23.29 68.96 -33.14
N HIS A 16 23.60 68.86 -31.85
CA HIS A 16 24.15 67.62 -31.26
C HIS A 16 23.15 66.46 -31.31
N CYS A 17 21.86 66.71 -31.04
CA CYS A 17 20.83 65.69 -31.09
C CYS A 17 20.61 65.18 -32.53
N HIS A 18 20.59 66.08 -33.52
CA HIS A 18 20.58 65.70 -34.93
C HIS A 18 21.85 64.95 -35.33
N THR A 19 23.04 65.39 -34.91
CA THR A 19 24.30 64.70 -35.22
C THR A 19 24.34 63.30 -34.59
N VAL A 20 23.87 63.11 -33.36
CA VAL A 20 23.82 61.80 -32.70
C VAL A 20 22.81 60.87 -33.38
N SER A 21 21.66 61.37 -33.81
CA SER A 21 20.72 60.58 -34.65
C SER A 21 21.26 60.31 -36.06
N LEU A 22 22.11 61.17 -36.62
CA LEU A 22 22.76 60.96 -37.92
C LEU A 22 23.92 59.95 -37.84
N VAL A 23 24.56 59.82 -36.67
CA VAL A 23 25.72 58.93 -36.43
C VAL A 23 25.32 57.46 -36.43
N ALA A 24 24.06 57.13 -36.11
CA ALA A 24 23.48 55.83 -36.45
C ALA A 24 22.84 55.92 -37.85
N GLY A 25 23.68 55.85 -38.88
CA GLY A 25 23.21 55.94 -40.26
C GLY A 25 22.20 54.83 -40.63
N PRO A 26 21.41 54.98 -41.72
CA PRO A 26 20.43 53.98 -42.16
C PRO A 26 21.02 52.56 -42.34
N ALA A 27 22.31 52.48 -42.66
CA ALA A 27 23.05 51.23 -42.76
C ALA A 27 23.21 50.53 -41.39
N ALA A 28 23.48 51.26 -40.31
CA ALA A 28 23.60 50.71 -38.97
C ALA A 28 22.24 50.20 -38.45
N GLN A 29 21.16 50.90 -38.80
CA GLN A 29 19.80 50.45 -38.48
C GLN A 29 19.42 49.19 -39.27
N ALA A 30 19.82 49.09 -40.54
CA ALA A 30 19.60 47.90 -41.35
C ALA A 30 20.41 46.70 -40.85
N GLU A 31 21.62 46.92 -40.35
CA GLU A 31 22.47 45.88 -39.76
C GLU A 31 21.92 45.37 -38.43
N ALA A 32 21.42 46.26 -37.57
CA ALA A 32 20.74 45.89 -36.32
C ALA A 32 19.47 45.05 -36.57
N LEU A 33 18.65 45.43 -37.55
CA LEU A 33 17.45 44.66 -37.93
C LEU A 33 17.81 43.29 -38.53
N LYS A 34 18.94 43.20 -39.24
CA LYS A 34 19.45 41.94 -39.77
C LYS A 34 19.90 41.01 -38.65
N GLU A 35 20.63 41.55 -37.67
CA GLU A 35 21.05 40.80 -36.48
C GLU A 35 19.86 40.31 -35.65
N GLU A 36 18.83 41.15 -35.46
CA GLU A 36 17.58 40.75 -34.82
C GLU A 36 16.87 39.64 -35.61
N ASN A 37 16.84 39.73 -36.95
CA ASN A 37 16.25 38.69 -37.79
C ASN A 37 17.00 37.36 -37.67
N ASP A 38 18.33 37.40 -37.63
CA ASP A 38 19.18 36.21 -37.46
C ASP A 38 19.01 35.60 -36.05
N SER A 39 18.88 36.43 -35.02
CA SER A 39 18.54 36.00 -33.66
C SER A 39 17.19 35.29 -33.59
N LEU A 40 16.15 35.88 -34.21
CA LEU A 40 14.81 35.30 -34.26
C LEU A 40 14.78 33.97 -35.04
N ARG A 41 15.55 33.85 -36.12
CA ARG A 41 15.70 32.58 -36.85
C ARG A 41 16.28 31.49 -35.97
N CYS A 42 17.37 31.77 -35.27
CA CYS A 42 17.97 30.84 -34.31
C CYS A 42 16.97 30.43 -33.22
N GLN A 43 16.18 31.37 -32.70
CA GLN A 43 15.18 31.09 -31.68
C GLN A 43 14.03 30.21 -32.21
N LEU A 44 13.56 30.46 -33.44
CA LEU A 44 12.54 29.62 -34.08
C LEU A 44 13.05 28.20 -34.33
N ASP A 45 14.30 28.05 -34.75
CA ASP A 45 14.92 26.73 -34.93
C ASP A 45 15.06 25.99 -33.59
N ALA A 46 15.40 26.69 -32.51
CA ALA A 46 15.42 26.11 -31.17
C ALA A 46 14.03 25.61 -30.72
N TYR A 47 12.98 26.43 -30.89
CA TYR A 47 11.61 26.02 -30.56
C TYR A 47 11.11 24.89 -31.47
N ARG A 48 11.48 24.91 -32.75
CA ARG A 48 11.15 23.83 -33.68
C ARG A 48 11.75 22.50 -33.20
N ASN A 49 13.01 22.51 -32.78
CA ASN A 49 13.69 21.33 -32.24
C ASN A 49 13.05 20.85 -30.92
N GLU A 50 12.70 21.76 -30.02
CA GLU A 50 12.03 21.42 -28.76
C GLU A 50 10.65 20.79 -29.00
N VAL A 51 9.86 21.34 -29.94
CA VAL A 51 8.57 20.75 -30.34
C VAL A 51 8.73 19.36 -30.93
N GLU A 52 9.76 19.15 -31.76
CA GLU A 52 10.04 17.84 -32.35
C GLU A 52 10.46 16.81 -31.28
N LEU A 53 11.24 17.24 -30.29
CA LEU A 53 11.61 16.42 -29.14
C LEU A 53 10.38 16.05 -28.29
N LEU A 54 9.52 17.02 -27.97
CA LEU A 54 8.30 16.79 -27.19
C LEU A 54 7.32 15.85 -27.90
N LYS A 55 7.20 15.95 -29.24
CA LYS A 55 6.42 15.00 -30.04
C LYS A 55 7.01 13.60 -30.00
N GLN A 56 8.34 13.48 -30.05
CA GLN A 56 9.02 12.20 -29.95
C GLN A 56 8.85 11.57 -28.56
N GLU A 57 8.94 12.35 -27.49
CA GLU A 57 8.71 11.88 -26.11
C GLU A 57 7.27 11.41 -25.92
N GLN A 58 6.26 12.16 -26.39
CA GLN A 58 4.87 11.68 -26.36
C GLN A 58 4.68 10.39 -27.17
N GLY A 59 5.28 10.33 -28.37
CA GLY A 59 5.21 9.17 -29.25
C GLY A 59 5.91 7.93 -28.68
N LYS A 60 6.92 8.07 -27.81
CA LYS A 60 7.62 6.97 -27.13
C LYS A 60 6.99 6.60 -25.77
N ALA A 61 6.45 7.58 -25.04
CA ALA A 61 5.78 7.36 -23.77
C ALA A 61 4.49 6.54 -23.93
N ALA A 62 3.73 6.74 -25.02
CA ALA A 62 2.52 5.97 -25.28
C ALA A 62 2.75 4.45 -25.46
N PRO A 63 3.67 3.98 -26.32
CA PRO A 63 3.94 2.55 -26.49
C PRO A 63 4.60 1.93 -25.26
N GLN A 64 5.52 2.61 -24.57
CA GLN A 64 6.14 2.05 -23.34
C GLN A 64 5.13 1.91 -22.19
N ARG A 65 4.25 2.90 -22.00
CA ARG A 65 3.19 2.83 -20.98
C ARG A 65 2.17 1.73 -21.32
N SER A 66 1.86 1.55 -22.61
CA SER A 66 1.00 0.48 -23.10
C SER A 66 1.58 -0.91 -22.86
N GLU A 67 2.87 -1.13 -23.13
CA GLU A 67 3.54 -2.43 -22.89
C GLU A 67 3.56 -2.80 -21.39
N GLU A 68 3.88 -1.83 -20.53
CA GLU A 68 3.83 -2.02 -19.07
C GLU A 68 2.41 -2.30 -18.58
N ASP A 69 1.40 -1.61 -19.13
CA ASP A 69 0.01 -1.86 -18.73
C ASP A 69 -0.50 -3.22 -19.26
N ASN A 70 -0.08 -3.66 -20.44
CA ASN A 70 -0.38 -5.00 -20.95
C ASN A 70 0.26 -6.09 -20.08
N THR A 71 1.53 -5.92 -19.68
CA THR A 71 2.21 -6.89 -18.81
C THR A 71 1.58 -6.93 -17.41
N ARG A 72 1.22 -5.77 -16.82
CA ARG A 72 0.46 -5.70 -15.56
C ARG A 72 -0.91 -6.38 -15.69
N GLN A 73 -1.64 -6.14 -16.77
CA GLN A 73 -2.94 -6.76 -17.02
C GLN A 73 -2.82 -8.28 -17.15
N GLN A 74 -1.77 -8.76 -17.82
CA GLN A 74 -1.51 -10.19 -17.97
C GLN A 74 -1.15 -10.85 -16.62
N GLN A 75 -0.36 -10.18 -15.77
CA GLN A 75 -0.09 -10.64 -14.40
C GLN A 75 -1.36 -10.73 -13.56
N LEU A 76 -2.24 -9.71 -13.64
CA LEU A 76 -3.54 -9.72 -12.94
C LEU A 76 -4.42 -10.88 -13.41
N SER A 77 -4.46 -11.16 -14.72
CA SER A 77 -5.19 -12.30 -15.30
C SER A 77 -4.71 -13.63 -14.70
N PHE A 78 -3.40 -13.85 -14.62
CA PHE A 78 -2.85 -15.09 -14.05
C PHE A 78 -3.21 -15.24 -12.56
N LEU A 79 -3.10 -14.16 -11.79
CA LEU A 79 -3.48 -14.16 -10.37
C LEU A 79 -4.97 -14.46 -10.19
N GLN A 80 -5.83 -13.84 -11.00
CA GLN A 80 -7.27 -14.07 -10.97
C GLN A 80 -7.62 -15.52 -11.30
N GLN A 81 -6.96 -16.11 -12.29
CA GLN A 81 -7.14 -17.51 -12.66
C GLN A 81 -6.67 -18.46 -11.54
N ALA A 82 -5.52 -18.17 -10.91
CA ALA A 82 -5.02 -18.95 -9.78
C ALA A 82 -5.96 -18.88 -8.57
N LEU A 83 -6.48 -17.68 -8.26
CA LEU A 83 -7.44 -17.47 -7.18
C LEU A 83 -8.73 -18.28 -7.41
N GLN A 84 -9.27 -18.24 -8.62
CA GLN A 84 -10.48 -18.98 -8.98
C GLN A 84 -10.26 -20.49 -8.92
N GLY A 85 -9.09 -20.97 -9.37
CA GLY A 85 -8.70 -22.38 -9.25
C GLY A 85 -8.62 -22.83 -7.79
N MET A 86 -7.95 -22.05 -6.94
CA MET A 86 -7.81 -22.35 -5.52
C MET A 86 -9.16 -22.34 -4.79
N GLN A 87 -10.05 -21.39 -5.11
CA GLN A 87 -11.40 -21.32 -4.55
C GLN A 87 -12.23 -22.56 -4.91
N LYS A 88 -12.13 -23.03 -6.16
CA LYS A 88 -12.78 -24.28 -6.60
C LYS A 88 -12.24 -25.50 -5.84
N GLN A 89 -10.94 -25.55 -5.60
CA GLN A 89 -10.31 -26.64 -4.85
C GLN A 89 -10.72 -26.64 -3.36
N LEU A 90 -10.81 -25.46 -2.74
CA LEU A 90 -11.30 -25.32 -1.36
C LEU A 90 -12.76 -25.77 -1.21
N LEU A 91 -13.62 -25.44 -2.17
CA LEU A 91 -15.00 -25.93 -2.22
C LEU A 91 -15.05 -27.46 -2.32
N LYS A 92 -14.24 -28.05 -3.20
CA LYS A 92 -14.15 -29.50 -3.36
C LYS A 92 -13.70 -30.20 -2.07
N ILE A 93 -12.66 -29.67 -1.42
CA ILE A 93 -12.16 -30.22 -0.15
C ILE A 93 -13.22 -30.14 0.95
N ARG A 94 -13.99 -29.04 1.01
CA ARG A 94 -15.11 -28.92 1.96
C ARG A 94 -16.17 -30.01 1.76
N GLU A 95 -16.52 -30.30 0.51
CA GLU A 95 -17.51 -31.32 0.19
C GLU A 95 -17.00 -32.73 0.52
N GLU A 96 -15.73 -33.02 0.21
CA GLU A 96 -15.08 -34.28 0.58
C GLU A 96 -15.00 -34.47 2.11
N LEU A 97 -14.70 -33.41 2.88
CA LEU A 97 -14.70 -33.46 4.34
C LEU A 97 -16.09 -33.77 4.89
N LYS A 98 -17.12 -33.09 4.38
CA LYS A 98 -18.51 -33.34 4.80
C LYS A 98 -18.95 -34.78 4.50
N GLN A 99 -18.55 -35.32 3.35
CA GLN A 99 -18.81 -36.72 3.02
C GLN A 99 -18.09 -37.67 3.99
N ARG A 100 -16.82 -37.40 4.31
CA ARG A 100 -16.05 -38.21 5.26
C ARG A 100 -16.61 -38.18 6.67
N GLU A 101 -17.14 -37.03 7.11
CA GLU A 101 -17.83 -36.92 8.41
C GLU A 101 -19.07 -37.81 8.45
N ALA A 102 -19.89 -37.82 7.39
CA ALA A 102 -21.07 -38.68 7.31
C ALA A 102 -20.71 -40.18 7.30
N ASP A 103 -19.66 -40.56 6.55
CA ASP A 103 -19.18 -41.94 6.52
C ASP A 103 -18.65 -42.39 7.89
N LEU A 104 -17.98 -41.48 8.62
CA LEU A 104 -17.47 -41.74 9.97
C LEU A 104 -18.60 -41.93 10.98
N GLU A 105 -19.66 -41.11 10.91
CA GLU A 105 -20.83 -41.23 11.78
C GLU A 105 -21.50 -42.60 11.56
N LYS A 106 -21.73 -42.99 10.31
CA LYS A 106 -22.28 -44.31 9.99
C LYS A 106 -21.41 -45.46 10.50
N SER A 107 -20.09 -45.36 10.34
CA SER A 107 -19.17 -46.37 10.87
C SER A 107 -19.18 -46.42 12.40
N SER A 108 -19.44 -45.31 13.08
CA SER A 108 -19.59 -45.23 14.54
C SER A 108 -20.87 -45.94 14.99
N GLU A 109 -21.99 -45.72 14.30
CA GLU A 109 -23.26 -46.41 14.53
C GLU A 109 -23.09 -47.94 14.35
N ASP A 110 -22.47 -48.36 13.24
CA ASP A 110 -22.18 -49.78 12.96
C ASP A 110 -21.33 -50.39 14.08
N LYS A 111 -20.28 -49.68 14.53
CA LYS A 111 -19.43 -50.11 15.65
C LYS A 111 -20.23 -50.29 16.94
N GLN A 112 -21.07 -49.32 17.31
CA GLN A 112 -21.92 -49.41 18.51
C GLN A 112 -22.88 -50.60 18.42
N GLN A 113 -23.45 -50.85 17.24
CA GLN A 113 -24.33 -51.99 17.03
C GLN A 113 -23.60 -53.33 17.20
N LEU A 114 -22.39 -53.44 16.66
CA LEU A 114 -21.51 -54.61 16.86
C LEU A 114 -21.11 -54.79 18.32
N GLU A 115 -20.74 -53.72 19.03
CA GLU A 115 -20.42 -53.76 20.46
C GLU A 115 -21.60 -54.26 21.29
N SER A 116 -22.82 -53.81 21.00
CA SER A 116 -24.03 -54.28 21.68
C SER A 116 -24.29 -55.79 21.46
N GLN A 117 -24.04 -56.30 20.25
CA GLN A 117 -24.15 -57.72 19.95
C GLN A 117 -23.11 -58.54 20.69
N VAL A 118 -21.85 -58.07 20.72
CA VAL A 118 -20.75 -58.72 21.45
C VAL A 118 -21.06 -58.76 22.95
N GLN A 119 -21.54 -57.66 23.52
CA GLN A 119 -21.93 -57.62 24.93
C GLN A 119 -23.10 -58.57 25.22
N GLY A 120 -24.13 -58.60 24.37
CA GLY A 120 -25.25 -59.53 24.52
C GLY A 120 -24.82 -61.01 24.43
N LEU A 121 -23.87 -61.34 23.55
CA LEU A 121 -23.27 -62.68 23.49
C LEU A 121 -22.46 -63.00 24.75
N LYS A 122 -21.68 -62.03 25.24
CA LYS A 122 -20.89 -62.16 26.48
C LYS A 122 -21.80 -62.45 27.69
N ASP A 123 -22.90 -61.72 27.83
CA ASP A 123 -23.87 -61.91 28.92
C ASP A 123 -24.53 -63.29 28.88
N ARG A 124 -24.87 -63.79 27.68
CA ARG A 124 -25.40 -65.15 27.49
C ARG A 124 -24.39 -66.22 27.89
N VAL A 125 -23.12 -66.07 27.49
CA VAL A 125 -22.04 -66.98 27.89
C VAL A 125 -21.83 -66.94 29.41
N GLN A 126 -21.80 -65.77 30.02
CA GLN A 126 -21.68 -65.59 31.47
C GLN A 126 -22.83 -66.28 32.23
N THR A 127 -24.06 -66.15 31.73
CA THR A 127 -25.26 -66.78 32.32
C THR A 127 -25.17 -68.31 32.25
N LEU A 128 -24.74 -68.86 31.10
CA LEU A 128 -24.52 -70.30 30.95
C LEU A 128 -23.45 -70.80 31.93
N LEU A 129 -22.35 -70.07 32.10
CA LEU A 129 -21.29 -70.39 33.06
C LEU A 129 -21.78 -70.34 34.52
N SER A 130 -22.56 -69.32 34.91
CA SER A 130 -23.15 -69.25 36.27
C SER A 130 -24.18 -70.35 36.54
N THR A 131 -25.01 -70.70 35.55
CA THR A 131 -25.98 -71.80 35.67
C THR A 131 -25.26 -73.15 35.86
N HIS A 132 -24.12 -73.32 35.19
CA HIS A 132 -23.28 -74.51 35.35
C HIS A 132 -22.52 -74.52 36.70
N SER A 133 -22.25 -73.34 37.29
CA SER A 133 -21.67 -73.21 38.63
C SER A 133 -22.67 -73.51 39.76
N LEU A 134 -23.98 -73.22 39.57
CA LEU A 134 -25.03 -73.54 40.55
C LEU A 134 -25.45 -75.03 40.53
N ALA A 135 -25.08 -75.79 39.50
CA ALA A 135 -25.38 -77.21 39.39
C ALA A 135 -24.34 -78.12 40.10
N LEU A 136 -23.28 -77.56 40.68
CA LEU A 136 -22.15 -78.33 41.26
C LEU A 136 -21.84 -78.01 42.73
N GLU A 137 -22.56 -77.10 43.38
CA GLU A 137 -22.37 -76.80 44.81
C GLU A 137 -23.47 -77.47 45.67
N THR A 138 -23.43 -78.81 45.70
CA THR A 138 -23.79 -79.61 46.87
C THR A 138 -22.57 -80.42 47.29
N SER A 139 -21.51 -79.78 47.78
CA SER A 139 -20.53 -80.41 48.68
C SER A 139 -19.56 -79.37 49.29
N GLU A 140 -19.77 -79.11 50.58
CA GLU A 140 -18.73 -78.75 51.59
C GLU A 140 -18.16 -77.30 51.65
N ARG A 141 -18.80 -76.50 52.52
CA ARG A 141 -18.27 -75.70 53.67
C ARG A 141 -16.91 -74.96 53.66
N ASP A 142 -17.03 -73.71 54.17
CA ASP A 142 -16.14 -72.92 55.07
C ASP A 142 -14.75 -72.51 54.53
N ASP A 143 -14.16 -71.34 54.78
CA ASP A 143 -14.17 -70.43 55.94
C ASP A 143 -13.50 -69.09 55.52
N ARG A 144 -13.84 -67.98 56.22
CA ARG A 144 -13.08 -66.70 56.41
C ARG A 144 -12.28 -66.11 55.24
N GLY A 145 -12.52 -64.87 54.80
CA GLY A 145 -12.54 -63.67 55.63
C GLY A 145 -11.32 -62.79 55.31
N SER A 146 -11.51 -61.47 55.41
CA SER A 146 -10.51 -60.39 55.46
C SER A 146 -10.29 -59.56 54.20
N GLU A 147 -10.61 -58.29 54.42
CA GLU A 147 -10.33 -57.06 53.69
C GLU A 147 -8.83 -56.91 53.36
N GLU A 148 -8.50 -56.15 52.30
CA GLU A 148 -7.60 -55.00 52.45
C GLU A 148 -7.58 -54.13 51.17
N SER A 149 -7.68 -52.84 51.42
CA SER A 149 -7.59 -51.72 50.50
C SER A 149 -6.11 -51.40 50.22
N THR A 150 -5.73 -51.05 49.00
CA THR A 150 -4.71 -49.99 48.81
C THR A 150 -4.71 -49.42 47.40
N ASN A 151 -4.92 -48.10 47.38
CA ASN A 151 -4.77 -47.18 46.27
C ASN A 151 -3.31 -47.02 45.84
N GLN A 152 -3.13 -46.53 44.61
CA GLN A 152 -2.17 -45.51 44.11
C GLN A 152 -1.61 -45.91 42.74
N ALA A 153 -1.37 -45.02 41.78
CA ALA A 153 -1.61 -43.58 41.62
C ALA A 153 -1.17 -43.17 40.20
N ASN A 154 -1.47 -41.90 39.88
CA ASN A 154 -0.89 -41.00 38.87
C ASN A 154 -1.62 -40.94 37.51
N GLU A 155 -2.37 -39.87 37.23
CA GLU A 155 -1.96 -38.46 36.91
C GLU A 155 -1.39 -38.37 35.48
N ALA A 156 -1.71 -37.41 34.61
CA ALA A 156 -2.50 -36.17 34.66
C ALA A 156 -2.76 -35.71 33.22
N ALA A 157 -3.77 -34.85 33.00
CA ALA A 157 -3.63 -33.54 32.34
C ALA A 157 -4.96 -33.00 31.80
N ALA A 158 -5.34 -31.83 32.33
CA ALA A 158 -6.03 -30.66 31.75
C ALA A 158 -6.81 -30.81 30.41
N SER A 159 -7.95 -30.16 30.20
CA SER A 159 -8.24 -28.78 30.58
C SER A 159 -9.74 -28.47 30.54
N ALA A 160 -10.15 -27.54 31.41
CA ALA A 160 -11.52 -27.11 31.63
C ALA A 160 -12.01 -26.04 30.63
N VAL A 161 -13.30 -26.12 30.31
CA VAL A 161 -14.14 -25.07 29.73
C VAL A 161 -14.75 -24.22 30.85
N VAL A 162 -14.95 -22.91 30.63
CA VAL A 162 -16.08 -22.07 31.15
C VAL A 162 -15.88 -20.58 30.78
N SER A 163 -17.01 -19.87 30.73
CA SER A 163 -17.35 -18.66 29.97
C SER A 163 -17.35 -17.33 30.77
N CYS A 164 -16.98 -16.23 30.07
CA CYS A 164 -17.39 -14.79 30.10
C CYS A 164 -17.56 -13.94 31.41
N SER A 165 -16.77 -12.85 31.56
CA SER A 165 -17.16 -11.40 31.41
C SER A 165 -16.36 -10.39 32.30
N GLN A 166 -15.88 -9.28 31.67
CA GLN A 166 -15.40 -7.95 32.18
C GLN A 166 -14.20 -7.98 33.19
N GLU A 167 -13.17 -7.13 33.19
CA GLU A 167 -13.11 -5.66 33.35
C GLU A 167 -11.73 -5.07 32.94
N LYS A 168 -11.72 -3.94 32.21
CA LYS A 168 -10.77 -2.79 32.23
C LYS A 168 -9.24 -3.01 32.48
N GLU A 169 -8.45 -3.13 31.41
CA GLU A 169 -7.05 -2.65 31.35
C GLU A 169 -6.60 -2.47 29.87
N SER A 170 -6.53 -1.22 29.38
CA SER A 170 -6.13 -0.95 27.98
C SER A 170 -4.60 -0.86 27.85
N VAL A 171 -3.99 -2.00 27.56
CA VAL A 171 -2.61 -2.21 27.08
C VAL A 171 -2.70 -2.61 25.59
N PRO A 172 -1.72 -2.23 24.73
CA PRO A 172 -2.00 -1.73 23.39
C PRO A 172 -2.32 -2.85 22.40
N GLU A 173 -3.45 -2.70 21.69
CA GLU A 173 -3.71 -3.46 20.48
C GLU A 173 -2.67 -3.10 19.42
N LYS A 174 -1.71 -4.01 19.22
CA LYS A 174 -0.74 -3.94 18.12
C LYS A 174 -1.41 -4.40 16.84
N GLY A 175 -2.37 -3.61 16.37
CA GLY A 175 -2.75 -3.61 14.95
C GLY A 175 -1.53 -3.20 14.09
N PRO A 176 -1.59 -3.41 12.76
CA PRO A 176 -0.58 -2.83 11.87
C PRO A 176 -0.46 -1.33 12.19
N PRO A 177 0.76 -0.80 12.38
CA PRO A 177 0.94 0.57 12.83
C PRO A 177 0.20 1.51 11.87
N SER A 178 -0.71 2.33 12.42
CA SER A 178 -1.40 3.33 11.63
C SER A 178 -0.34 4.18 10.90
N PRO A 179 -0.49 4.44 9.58
CA PRO A 179 0.52 5.19 8.82
C PRO A 179 0.82 6.56 9.42
N VAL A 180 -0.21 7.16 10.04
CA VAL A 180 -0.19 8.40 10.81
C VAL A 180 -0.22 8.06 12.30
N ARG A 181 0.76 8.55 13.06
CA ARG A 181 1.02 8.19 14.47
C ARG A 181 0.66 9.28 15.47
N SER A 182 0.30 10.46 15.01
CA SER A 182 -0.09 11.58 15.86
C SER A 182 -1.02 12.55 15.14
N GLU A 183 -1.75 13.36 15.90
CA GLU A 183 -2.57 14.46 15.36
C GLU A 183 -1.72 15.47 14.58
N ARG A 184 -0.49 15.74 15.03
CA ARG A 184 0.47 16.60 14.32
C ARG A 184 0.76 16.06 12.91
N GLU A 185 0.98 14.75 12.78
CA GLU A 185 1.19 14.13 11.46
C GLU A 185 -0.06 14.23 10.58
N ALA A 186 -1.25 14.06 11.15
CA ALA A 186 -2.51 14.22 10.40
C ALA A 186 -2.67 15.64 9.84
N LEU A 187 -2.35 16.66 10.65
CA LEU A 187 -2.35 18.06 10.23
C LEU A 187 -1.33 18.32 9.11
N LEU A 188 -0.10 17.81 9.26
CA LEU A 188 0.94 17.94 8.24
C LEU A 188 0.50 17.28 6.93
N VAL A 189 -0.10 16.09 6.98
CA VAL A 189 -0.65 15.42 5.80
C VAL A 189 -1.68 16.31 5.12
N GLY A 190 -2.65 16.88 5.85
CA GLY A 190 -3.66 17.77 5.27
C GLY A 190 -3.07 19.02 4.62
N ILE A 191 -2.10 19.66 5.27
CA ILE A 191 -1.42 20.84 4.76
C ILE A 191 -0.58 20.50 3.51
N ILE A 192 0.17 19.40 3.53
CA ILE A 192 1.00 18.98 2.40
C ILE A 192 0.12 18.51 1.22
N SER A 193 -0.99 17.82 1.49
CA SER A 193 -1.97 17.44 0.47
C SER A 193 -2.54 18.66 -0.25
N THR A 194 -2.99 19.68 0.49
CA THR A 194 -3.53 20.91 -0.12
C THR A 194 -2.47 21.68 -0.90
N PHE A 195 -1.25 21.77 -0.37
CA PHE A 195 -0.11 22.38 -1.06
C PHE A 195 0.21 21.65 -2.37
N LEU A 196 0.40 20.33 -2.33
CA LEU A 196 0.76 19.56 -3.52
C LEU A 196 -0.38 19.46 -4.54
N HIS A 197 -1.63 19.58 -4.10
CA HIS A 197 -2.79 19.57 -5.00
C HIS A 197 -2.76 20.72 -6.01
N VAL A 198 -2.23 21.89 -5.63
CA VAL A 198 -2.07 23.03 -6.53
C VAL A 198 -0.76 22.99 -7.34
N HIS A 199 0.06 21.96 -7.17
CA HIS A 199 1.34 21.76 -7.87
C HIS A 199 1.26 20.56 -8.83
N PRO A 200 0.80 20.75 -10.08
CA PRO A 200 0.60 19.65 -11.05
C PRO A 200 1.89 18.88 -11.38
N PHE A 201 3.05 19.54 -11.28
CA PHE A 201 4.37 18.93 -11.50
C PHE A 201 5.05 18.47 -10.20
N GLY A 202 4.38 18.59 -9.06
CA GLY A 202 4.93 18.29 -7.75
C GLY A 202 5.97 19.30 -7.27
N ALA A 203 6.54 19.02 -6.10
CA ALA A 203 7.51 19.89 -5.43
C ALA A 203 8.67 19.08 -4.85
N SER A 204 9.87 19.68 -4.84
CA SER A 204 11.00 19.11 -4.12
C SER A 204 10.74 19.10 -2.61
N ILE A 205 11.40 18.19 -1.88
CA ILE A 205 11.28 18.12 -0.42
C ILE A 205 11.67 19.46 0.24
N GLU A 206 12.71 20.12 -0.27
CA GLU A 206 13.18 21.42 0.19
C GLU A 206 12.11 22.50 0.03
N TYR A 207 11.38 22.49 -1.08
CA TYR A 207 10.33 23.47 -1.31
C TYR A 207 9.12 23.25 -0.39
N ILE A 208 8.73 21.99 -0.17
CA ILE A 208 7.68 21.64 0.79
C ILE A 208 8.09 22.09 2.19
N CYS A 209 9.33 21.79 2.61
CA CYS A 209 9.83 22.18 3.93
C CYS A 209 9.89 23.70 4.09
N SER A 210 10.30 24.43 3.05
CA SER A 210 10.29 25.90 3.05
C SER A 210 8.88 26.48 3.18
N TYR A 211 7.86 25.82 2.60
CA TYR A 211 6.46 26.20 2.80
C TYR A 211 6.02 25.96 4.25
N LEU A 212 6.28 24.76 4.77
CA LEU A 212 5.89 24.35 6.11
C LEU A 212 6.56 25.16 7.22
N GLN A 213 7.83 25.53 7.04
CA GLN A 213 8.60 26.34 8.01
C GLN A 213 8.04 27.75 8.22
N ARG A 214 7.25 28.27 7.27
CA ARG A 214 6.50 29.53 7.45
C ARG A 214 5.33 29.39 8.42
N LEU A 215 4.85 28.17 8.64
CA LEU A 215 3.75 27.84 9.55
C LEU A 215 4.28 27.38 10.92
N ASP A 216 5.34 26.57 10.93
CA ASP A 216 6.00 26.07 12.14
C ASP A 216 7.52 25.88 11.90
N THR A 217 8.34 26.62 12.64
CA THR A 217 9.80 26.60 12.51
C THR A 217 10.46 25.33 13.05
N LYS A 218 9.70 24.44 13.71
CA LYS A 218 10.22 23.18 14.25
C LYS A 218 10.18 22.02 13.26
N ILE A 219 9.73 22.25 12.03
CA ILE A 219 9.60 21.18 11.02
C ILE A 219 10.95 20.82 10.42
N SER A 220 11.30 19.53 10.53
CA SER A 220 12.56 18.99 9.99
C SER A 220 12.35 18.30 8.64
N THR A 221 13.30 18.45 7.71
CA THR A 221 13.21 17.83 6.39
C THR A 221 13.06 16.31 6.47
N ALA A 222 13.79 15.68 7.41
CA ALA A 222 13.74 14.24 7.62
C ALA A 222 12.38 13.74 8.14
N GLU A 223 11.69 14.49 9.00
CA GLU A 223 10.36 14.07 9.47
C GLU A 223 9.33 14.09 8.34
N VAL A 224 9.40 15.11 7.48
CA VAL A 224 8.49 15.28 6.35
C VAL A 224 8.74 14.18 5.32
N GLU A 225 10.00 13.91 4.98
CA GLU A 225 10.35 12.84 4.04
C GLU A 225 9.91 11.46 4.55
N ALA A 226 10.13 11.17 5.84
CA ALA A 226 9.68 9.93 6.46
C ALA A 226 8.14 9.82 6.55
N LEU A 227 7.43 10.94 6.71
CA LEU A 227 5.96 10.97 6.70
C LEU A 227 5.41 10.69 5.30
N LEU A 228 5.94 11.36 4.27
CA LEU A 228 5.53 11.16 2.88
C LEU A 228 5.84 9.73 2.40
N GLY A 229 7.01 9.20 2.76
CA GLY A 229 7.41 7.82 2.44
C GLY A 229 6.52 6.74 3.07
N ARG A 230 5.87 7.03 4.21
CA ARG A 230 4.91 6.10 4.85
C ARG A 230 3.53 6.09 4.19
N LEU A 231 3.25 7.04 3.30
CA LEU A 231 1.93 7.26 2.71
C LEU A 231 1.96 7.13 1.17
N PRO A 232 2.38 5.98 0.61
CA PRO A 232 2.62 5.82 -0.84
C PRO A 232 1.34 5.91 -1.69
N CYS A 233 0.16 5.68 -1.09
CA CYS A 233 -1.13 5.84 -1.77
C CYS A 233 -1.59 7.30 -1.85
N THR A 234 -1.02 8.18 -1.02
CA THR A 234 -1.39 9.60 -0.93
C THR A 234 -0.35 10.49 -1.60
N PHE A 235 0.93 10.15 -1.44
CA PHE A 235 2.07 10.90 -1.97
C PHE A 235 3.01 9.98 -2.72
N ARG A 236 3.43 10.39 -3.91
CA ARG A 236 4.36 9.64 -4.77
C ARG A 236 5.59 10.48 -5.03
N GLN A 237 6.78 9.88 -4.86
CA GLN A 237 8.02 10.49 -5.29
C GLN A 237 8.30 10.10 -6.74
N GLU A 238 8.45 11.09 -7.60
CA GLU A 238 8.77 10.92 -9.02
C GLU A 238 10.08 11.63 -9.33
N LEU A 239 10.81 11.07 -10.30
CA LEU A 239 11.99 11.70 -10.89
C LEU A 239 11.55 12.43 -12.15
N THR A 240 11.69 13.75 -12.16
CA THR A 240 11.34 14.60 -13.31
C THR A 240 12.61 15.24 -13.89
N GLY A 241 12.66 15.40 -15.21
CA GLY A 241 13.81 15.99 -15.91
C GLY A 241 14.72 14.94 -16.59
N VAL A 242 15.75 15.40 -17.29
CA VAL A 242 16.68 14.56 -18.06
C VAL A 242 18.12 15.00 -17.79
N GLY A 243 19.03 14.03 -17.59
CA GLY A 243 20.47 14.29 -17.43
C GLY A 243 20.79 15.13 -16.19
N ALA A 244 21.41 16.29 -16.39
CA ALA A 244 21.81 17.19 -15.31
C ALA A 244 20.64 17.88 -14.58
N SER A 245 19.44 17.87 -15.16
CA SER A 245 18.23 18.48 -14.59
C SER A 245 17.30 17.46 -13.91
N LEU A 246 17.78 16.25 -13.63
CA LEU A 246 17.00 15.21 -12.97
C LEU A 246 16.76 15.60 -11.49
N GLU A 247 15.51 15.78 -11.11
CA GLU A 247 15.11 16.20 -9.77
C GLU A 247 14.06 15.26 -9.16
N LYS A 248 14.15 15.06 -7.84
CA LYS A 248 13.14 14.30 -7.08
C LYS A 248 12.02 15.24 -6.65
N ARG A 249 10.79 14.95 -7.08
CA ARG A 249 9.60 15.72 -6.75
C ARG A 249 8.51 14.83 -6.15
N TRP A 250 7.86 15.32 -5.12
CA TRP A 250 6.69 14.70 -4.52
C TRP A 250 5.42 15.21 -5.20
N LYS A 251 4.52 14.29 -5.56
CA LYS A 251 3.19 14.55 -6.10
C LYS A 251 2.11 14.02 -5.19
N PHE A 252 0.95 14.67 -5.21
CA PHE A 252 -0.23 14.21 -4.51
C PHE A 252 -1.08 13.33 -5.45
N CYS A 253 -1.32 12.09 -5.03
CA CYS A 253 -2.07 11.08 -5.79
C CYS A 253 -3.26 10.48 -5.00
N GLY A 254 -3.67 11.11 -3.89
CA GLY A 254 -4.71 10.57 -3.01
C GLY A 254 -6.09 10.35 -3.66
N PHE A 255 -6.38 11.04 -4.77
CA PHE A 255 -7.63 10.86 -5.53
C PHE A 255 -7.56 9.77 -6.61
N GLU A 256 -6.36 9.29 -6.97
CA GLU A 256 -6.20 8.27 -8.01
C GLU A 256 -6.76 6.92 -7.57
N GLY A 257 -6.70 6.60 -6.27
CA GLY A 257 -7.25 5.36 -5.71
C GLY A 257 -8.79 5.32 -5.64
N ILE A 258 -9.47 6.47 -5.69
CA ILE A 258 -10.94 6.55 -5.58
C ILE A 258 -11.63 6.29 -6.93
N LYS A 259 -10.91 6.47 -8.05
CA LYS A 259 -11.44 6.20 -9.40
C LYS A 259 -11.48 4.71 -9.76
N THR A 260 -10.92 3.85 -8.93
CA THR A 260 -10.74 2.41 -9.19
C THR A 260 -11.51 1.54 -8.19
N ALA A 261 -12.34 2.14 -7.33
CA ALA A 261 -13.19 1.45 -6.34
C ALA A 261 -14.67 1.48 -6.75
#